data_AF-A0A2A7GVR7-F1
#
_entry.id   AF-A0A2A7GVR7-F1
#
_cell.length_a   1.000
_cell.length_b   1.000
_cell.length_c   1.000
_cell.angle_alpha   90.00
_cell.angle_beta   90.00
_cell.angle_gamma   90.00
#
_symmetry.space_group_name_H-M   'P 1'
#
loop_
_entity.id
_entity.type
_entity.pdbx_description
1 polymer ?
#
loop_
_entity_poly.entity_id
_entity_poly.type
_entity_poly.pdbx_seq_one_letter_code
_entity_poly.pdbx_strand_id
1 'polypeptide(L)'
;MVEILTQTIEIFNTAKRYVFQIIVREKRWNRKLHTDSLHLVLKRKYQLNDYYANSAVQEARALFTGIMELQNIYEKQTQEKLKKIKQKLKQERTK
;
A
#
# COMPACT_ATOMS: atom_id res chain seq x y z
N MET A 1 -21.62 15.10 -19.49
CA MET A 1 -21.17 13.68 -19.53
C MET A 1 -19.70 13.54 -19.13
N VAL A 2 -18.78 14.27 -19.78
CA VAL A 2 -17.35 14.26 -19.43
C VAL A 2 -17.10 14.68 -17.97
N GLU A 3 -17.75 15.75 -17.49
CA GLU A 3 -17.57 16.24 -16.11
C GLU A 3 -17.98 15.22 -15.03
N ILE A 4 -19.11 14.52 -15.23
CA ILE A 4 -19.59 13.49 -14.29
C ILE A 4 -18.61 12.32 -14.23
N LEU A 5 -18.06 11.92 -15.38
CA LEU A 5 -17.07 10.84 -15.45
C LEU A 5 -15.77 11.26 -14.74
N THR A 6 -15.28 12.47 -14.99
CA THR A 6 -14.10 13.03 -14.31
C THR A 6 -14.30 13.05 -12.79
N GLN A 7 -15.43 13.60 -12.32
CA GLN A 7 -15.75 13.64 -10.89
C GLN A 7 -15.81 12.24 -10.28
N THR A 8 -16.41 11.27 -10.98
CA THR A 8 -16.49 9.88 -10.51
C THR A 8 -15.10 9.27 -10.35
N ILE A 9 -14.22 9.47 -11.33
CA ILE A 9 -12.84 8.98 -11.29
C ILE A 9 -12.05 9.65 -10.15
N GLU A 10 -12.21 10.96 -9.97
CA GLU A 10 -11.57 11.71 -8.89
C GLU A 10 -12.00 11.22 -7.51
N ILE A 11 -13.30 11.02 -7.29
CA ILE A 11 -13.84 10.48 -6.05
C ILE A 11 -13.31 9.07 -5.81
N PHE A 12 -13.32 8.21 -6.82
CA PHE A 12 -12.81 6.83 -6.71
C PHE A 12 -11.32 6.79 -6.37
N ASN A 13 -10.50 7.60 -7.04
CA ASN A 13 -9.07 7.69 -6.75
C ASN A 13 -8.80 8.25 -5.35
N THR A 14 -9.60 9.22 -4.91
CA THR A 14 -9.51 9.78 -3.56
C THR A 14 -9.86 8.73 -2.50
N ALA A 15 -10.94 7.97 -2.72
CA ALA A 15 -11.35 6.87 -1.84
C ALA A 15 -10.25 5.79 -1.75
N LYS A 16 -9.66 5.41 -2.89
CA LYS A 16 -8.55 4.44 -2.94
C LYS A 16 -7.33 4.91 -2.15
N ARG A 17 -6.91 6.18 -2.31
CA ARG A 17 -5.81 6.79 -1.55
C ARG A 17 -6.11 6.80 -0.05
N TYR A 18 -7.35 7.11 0.33
CA TYR A 18 -7.78 7.11 1.73
C TYR A 18 -7.67 5.71 2.35
N VAL A 19 -8.15 4.66 1.68
CA VAL A 19 -8.01 3.28 2.17
C VAL A 19 -6.54 2.90 2.30
N PHE A 20 -5.72 3.20 1.30
CA PHE A 20 -4.29 2.89 1.34
C PHE A 20 -3.61 3.51 2.57
N GLN A 21 -3.89 4.79 2.85
CA GLN A 21 -3.36 5.46 4.05
C GLN A 21 -3.82 4.78 5.35
N ILE A 22 -5.07 4.33 5.43
CA ILE A 22 -5.56 3.57 6.58
C ILE A 22 -4.79 2.27 6.73
N ILE A 23 -4.67 1.47 5.67
CA ILE A 23 -3.95 0.19 5.72
C ILE A 23 -2.51 0.39 6.21
N VAL A 24 -1.81 1.40 5.69
CA VAL A 24 -0.45 1.75 6.13
C VAL A 24 -0.41 2.09 7.62
N ARG A 25 -1.37 2.88 8.12
CA ARG A 25 -1.44 3.27 9.54
C ARG A 25 -1.81 2.09 10.44
N GLU A 26 -2.76 1.26 10.03
CA GLU A 26 -3.14 0.04 10.76
C GLU A 26 -1.94 -0.91 10.88
N LYS A 27 -1.16 -1.07 9.80
CA LYS A 27 0.08 -1.86 9.82
C LYS A 27 1.13 -1.24 10.75
N ARG A 28 1.34 0.07 10.68
CA ARG A 28 2.33 0.79 11.50
C ARG A 28 2.03 0.72 12.98
N TRP A 29 0.76 0.88 13.36
CA TRP A 29 0.34 0.94 14.76
C TRP A 29 -0.17 -0.39 15.31
N ASN A 30 -0.25 -1.42 14.48
CA ASN A 30 -0.77 -2.74 14.84
C ASN A 30 -2.14 -2.70 15.53
N ARG A 31 -3.04 -1.81 15.06
CA ARG A 31 -4.40 -1.64 15.57
C ARG A 31 -5.36 -1.23 14.47
N LYS A 32 -6.65 -1.54 14.63
CA LYS A 32 -7.70 -1.09 13.72
C LYS A 32 -8.03 0.39 13.94
N LEU A 33 -8.22 1.12 12.85
CA LEU A 33 -8.61 2.53 12.88
C LEU A 33 -10.11 2.76 12.79
N HIS A 34 -10.83 1.77 12.25
CA HIS A 34 -12.27 1.79 12.16
C HIS A 34 -12.82 0.48 12.75
N THR A 35 -13.95 0.59 13.45
CA THR A 35 -14.72 -0.57 13.93
C THR A 35 -15.41 -1.27 12.76
N ASP A 36 -15.93 -0.47 11.83
CA ASP A 36 -16.66 -0.96 10.67
C ASP A 36 -15.71 -1.37 9.53
N SER A 37 -16.25 -2.15 8.59
CA SER A 37 -15.51 -2.50 7.37
C SER A 37 -15.15 -1.25 6.56
N LEU A 38 -13.97 -1.27 5.92
CA LEU A 38 -13.50 -0.12 5.15
C LEU A 38 -14.41 0.22 3.97
N HIS A 39 -15.10 -0.75 3.36
CA HIS A 39 -16.06 -0.46 2.29
C HIS A 39 -17.29 0.29 2.82
N LEU A 40 -17.80 -0.03 4.03
CA LEU A 40 -18.91 0.73 4.64
C LEU A 40 -18.49 2.14 5.06
N VAL A 41 -17.23 2.30 5.49
CA VAL A 41 -16.65 3.62 5.78
C VAL A 41 -16.58 4.45 4.49
N LEU A 42 -16.10 3.88 3.38
CA LEU A 42 -16.05 4.55 2.09
C LEU A 42 -17.44 4.91 1.55
N LYS A 43 -18.38 3.96 1.63
CA LYS A 43 -19.78 4.14 1.19
C LYS A 43 -20.39 5.39 1.82
N ARG A 44 -20.25 5.53 3.14
CA ARG A 44 -20.74 6.69 3.90
C ARG A 44 -19.96 7.97 3.58
N LYS A 45 -18.62 7.88 3.49
CA LYS A 45 -17.76 9.06 3.35
C LYS A 45 -17.82 9.70 1.97
N TYR A 46 -17.90 8.91 0.91
CA TYR A 46 -17.80 9.36 -0.47
C TYR A 46 -19.10 9.13 -1.27
N GLN A 47 -20.17 8.68 -0.60
CA GLN A 47 -21.47 8.38 -1.23
C GLN A 47 -21.35 7.41 -2.42
N LEU A 48 -20.37 6.50 -2.35
CA LEU A 48 -20.14 5.49 -3.37
C LEU A 48 -21.16 4.36 -3.26
N ASN A 49 -21.45 3.68 -4.37
CA ASN A 49 -22.14 2.40 -4.32
C ASN A 49 -21.20 1.27 -3.82
N ASP A 50 -21.76 0.10 -3.53
CA ASP A 50 -20.99 -1.03 -2.99
C ASP A 50 -19.93 -1.52 -3.98
N TYR A 51 -20.17 -1.44 -5.28
CA TYR A 51 -19.20 -1.83 -6.29
C TYR A 51 -17.93 -0.97 -6.19
N TYR A 52 -18.07 0.35 -6.31
CA TYR A 52 -16.91 1.26 -6.24
C TYR A 52 -16.23 1.25 -4.88
N ALA A 53 -16.99 1.17 -3.78
CA ALA A 53 -16.40 1.09 -2.44
C ALA A 53 -15.58 -0.20 -2.27
N ASN A 54 -16.09 -1.35 -2.71
CA ASN A 54 -15.35 -2.61 -2.63
C ASN A 54 -14.13 -2.62 -3.56
N SER A 55 -14.27 -2.16 -4.80
CA SER A 55 -13.16 -2.07 -5.75
C SER A 55 -12.03 -1.18 -5.22
N ALA A 56 -12.35 -0.02 -4.66
CA ALA A 56 -11.36 0.87 -4.06
C ALA A 56 -10.61 0.19 -2.90
N VAL A 57 -11.30 -0.60 -2.07
CA VAL A 57 -10.68 -1.35 -0.98
C VAL A 57 -9.78 -2.46 -1.51
N GLN A 58 -10.22 -3.22 -2.50
CA GLN A 58 -9.46 -4.32 -3.09
C GLN A 58 -8.20 -3.81 -3.79
N GLU A 59 -8.33 -2.77 -4.62
CA GLU A 59 -7.19 -2.18 -5.31
C GLU A 59 -6.16 -1.59 -4.35
N ALA A 60 -6.61 -0.89 -3.29
CA ALA A 60 -5.71 -0.37 -2.26
C ALA A 60 -4.97 -1.49 -1.51
N ARG A 61 -5.65 -2.61 -1.22
CA ARG A 61 -5.01 -3.80 -0.60
C ARG A 61 -4.01 -4.45 -1.53
N ALA A 62 -4.34 -4.64 -2.80
CA ALA A 62 -3.44 -5.21 -3.80
C ALA A 62 -2.17 -4.36 -3.95
N LEU A 63 -2.32 -3.04 -4.05
CA LEU A 63 -1.22 -2.10 -4.13
C LEU A 63 -0.33 -2.16 -2.87
N PHE A 64 -0.94 -2.23 -1.68
CA PHE A 64 -0.20 -2.39 -0.44
C PHE A 64 0.59 -3.71 -0.39
N THR A 65 -0.02 -4.82 -0.77
CA THR A 65 0.66 -6.13 -0.84
C THR A 65 1.83 -6.09 -1.80
N GLY A 66 1.66 -5.54 -3.01
CA GLY A 66 2.73 -5.44 -3.99
C GLY A 66 3.91 -4.59 -3.50
N ILE A 67 3.65 -3.49 -2.79
CA ILE A 67 4.70 -2.67 -2.17
C ILE A 67 5.45 -3.45 -1.09
N MET A 68 4.75 -4.20 -0.24
CA MET A 68 5.38 -5.03 0.80
C MET A 68 6.25 -6.13 0.23
N GLU A 69 5.80 -6.79 -0.84
CA GLU A 69 6.59 -7.81 -1.55
C GLU A 69 7.84 -7.20 -2.18
N LEU A 70 7.69 -6.04 -2.83
CA LEU A 70 8.82 -5.30 -3.41
C LEU A 70 9.84 -4.89 -2.34
N GLN A 71 9.37 -4.39 -1.19
CA GLN A 71 10.23 -4.07 -0.05
C GLN A 71 11.03 -5.29 0.41
N ASN A 72 10.38 -6.45 0.56
CA ASN A 72 11.06 -7.69 0.96
C ASN A 72 12.16 -8.10 -0.03
N ILE A 73 11.91 -7.93 -1.34
CA ILE A 73 12.91 -8.21 -2.38
C ILE A 73 14.12 -7.27 -2.22
N TYR A 74 13.88 -5.97 -2.03
CA TYR A 74 14.94 -4.99 -1.85
C TYR A 74 15.76 -5.20 -0.58
N GLU A 75 15.12 -5.61 0.51
CA GLU A 75 15.82 -5.96 1.75
C GLU A 75 16.77 -7.15 1.53
N LYS A 76 16.30 -8.22 0.87
CA LYS A 76 17.13 -9.39 0.53
C LYS A 76 18.32 -9.01 -0.35
N GLN A 77 18.07 -8.26 -1.43
CA GLN A 77 19.13 -7.79 -2.33
C GLN A 77 20.16 -6.93 -1.60
N THR A 78 19.72 -6.08 -0.68
CA THR A 78 20.60 -5.22 0.12
C THR A 78 21.46 -6.03 1.07
N GLN A 79 20.88 -7.04 1.76
CA GLN A 79 21.63 -7.96 2.61
C GLN A 79 22.69 -8.74 1.84
N GLU A 80 22.37 -9.22 0.64
CA GLU A 80 23.34 -9.89 -0.24
C GLU A 80 24.49 -8.98 -0.67
N LYS A 81 24.19 -7.72 -1.04
CA LYS A 81 25.21 -6.72 -1.36
C LYS A 81 26.13 -6.47 -0.16
N LEU A 82 25.57 -6.29 1.03
CA LEU A 82 26.35 -6.14 2.27
C LEU A 82 27.24 -7.34 2.54
N LYS A 83 26.75 -8.57 2.33
CA LYS A 83 27.54 -9.80 2.48
C LYS A 83 28.73 -9.81 1.52
N LYS A 84 28.51 -9.49 0.25
CA LYS A 84 29.57 -9.42 -0.78
C LYS A 84 30.63 -8.37 -0.44
N ILE A 85 30.22 -7.18 0.00
CA ILE A 85 31.14 -6.11 0.41
C ILE A 85 31.98 -6.56 1.61
N LYS A 86 31.36 -7.16 2.63
CA LYS A 86 32.08 -7.68 3.80
C LYS A 86 33.11 -8.75 3.43
N GLN A 87 32.80 -9.62 2.46
CA GLN A 87 33.75 -10.62 1.97
C GLN A 87 34.94 -9.98 1.25
N LYS A 88 34.71 -9.00 0.37
CA LYS A 88 35.78 -8.26 -0.31
C LYS A 88 36.72 -7.55 0.67
N LEU A 89 36.15 -6.85 1.67
CA LEU A 89 36.94 -6.17 2.70
C LEU A 89 37.80 -7.14 3.52
N LYS A 90 37.32 -8.36 3.80
CA LYS A 90 38.13 -9.39 4.45
C LYS A 90 39.29 -9.82 3.56
N GLN A 91 39.03 -10.10 2.28
CA GLN A 91 40.07 -10.51 1.33
C GLN A 91 41.16 -9.46 1.16
N GLU A 92 40.80 -8.18 1.12
CA GLU A 92 41.76 -7.07 1.04
C GLU A 92 42.60 -6.91 2.31
N ARG A 93 42.05 -7.21 3.49
CA ARG A 93 42.77 -7.14 4.78
C ARG A 93 43.71 -8.32 5.04
N THR A 94 43.46 -9.46 4.40
CA THR A 94 44.30 -10.65 4.52
C THR A 94 45.43 -10.68 3.47
N LYS A 95 45.39 -9.78 2.48
CA LYS A 95 46.51 -9.47 1.59
C LYS A 95 47.49 -8.54 2.28
#